data_AF-B4DJ33-F1
#
_entry.id   AF-B4DJ33-F1
#
_cell.length_a   1.000
_cell.length_b   1.000
_cell.length_c   1.000
_cell.angle_alpha   90.00
_cell.angle_beta   90.00
_cell.angle_gamma   90.00
#
_symmetry.space_group_name_H-M   'P 1'
#
loop_
_entity.id
_entity.type
_entity.pdbx_description
1 polymer ?
#
loop_
_entity_poly.entity_id
_entity_poly.type
_entity_poly.pdbx_seq_one_letter_code
_entity_poly.pdbx_strand_id
1 'polypeptide(L)'
;MDSRVSGTTSNGETKPVYPVMEKKEEDGTLERGHWNNKMEFVLSVAGEIIGLGNVWRFPYLCYKNGGGAFFIPYLVILLNVYYIIVLAWALFYLFSSFTIDLPWGGCYHEWNTEHCMEFQKTNGSLNGTSENATSPVIEFWERRVLKISDGIQHLGALRWELALCLLLAWVICYFCIWKGVKSTGKVVYFTATFPYLMLVVLLIRGVTLPGAAQGIQFYLYPNLTRLWDPQVWMDAGTQIFFSFAICLGCLTALGSYNKYHNNCYR
;
A
#
# COMPACT_ATOMS: atom_id res chain seq x y z
N MET A 1 -24.36 -37.10 -39.11
CA MET A 1 -24.82 -37.90 -40.26
C MET A 1 -23.81 -37.67 -41.37
N ASP A 2 -23.05 -38.61 -41.91
CA ASP A 2 -23.05 -40.06 -41.80
C ASP A 2 -21.64 -40.60 -42.04
N SER A 3 -21.32 -41.64 -41.28
CA SER A 3 -20.19 -42.53 -41.48
C SER A 3 -20.50 -43.46 -42.65
N ARG A 4 -19.56 -43.62 -43.60
CA ARG A 4 -19.35 -44.92 -44.29
C ARG A 4 -18.04 -44.94 -45.06
N VAL A 5 -17.12 -45.73 -44.50
CA VAL A 5 -16.03 -46.39 -45.21
C VAL A 5 -16.63 -47.46 -46.13
N SER A 6 -16.08 -47.62 -47.33
CA SER A 6 -16.19 -48.88 -48.10
C SER A 6 -14.79 -49.24 -48.59
N GLY A 7 -14.29 -50.38 -48.12
CA GLY A 7 -12.95 -50.88 -48.41
C GLY A 7 -12.90 -51.82 -49.60
N THR A 8 -11.68 -52.13 -50.03
CA THR A 8 -11.34 -53.39 -50.70
C THR A 8 -10.16 -54.02 -49.97
N THR A 9 -10.39 -55.21 -49.44
CA THR A 9 -9.40 -56.22 -49.01
C THR A 9 -8.78 -56.83 -50.28
N SER A 10 -7.62 -57.50 -50.34
CA SER A 10 -6.63 -58.06 -49.42
C SER A 10 -5.42 -58.39 -50.32
N ASN A 11 -4.20 -58.10 -49.86
CA ASN A 11 -3.11 -59.10 -49.82
C ASN A 11 -1.83 -58.47 -49.25
N GLY A 12 -1.54 -58.81 -47.99
CA GLY A 12 -0.19 -59.05 -47.48
C GLY A 12 0.73 -57.84 -47.24
N GLU A 13 0.93 -57.54 -45.96
CA GLU A 13 2.08 -56.80 -45.38
C GLU A 13 2.21 -55.30 -45.67
N THR A 14 1.67 -54.51 -44.74
CA THR A 14 2.02 -53.10 -44.51
C THR A 14 3.41 -52.96 -43.90
N LYS A 15 4.40 -52.52 -44.69
CA LYS A 15 5.66 -51.96 -44.16
C LYS A 15 5.45 -50.47 -43.83
N PRO A 16 5.81 -50.00 -42.62
CA PRO A 16 5.66 -48.59 -42.27
C PRO A 16 6.66 -47.73 -43.05
N VAL A 17 6.15 -46.75 -43.80
CA VAL A 17 6.95 -45.65 -44.36
C VAL A 17 7.11 -44.62 -43.25
N TYR A 18 8.27 -44.58 -42.60
CA TYR A 18 8.62 -43.51 -41.69
C TYR A 18 9.15 -42.32 -42.52
N PRO A 19 8.59 -41.10 -42.38
CA PRO A 19 9.24 -39.91 -42.89
C PRO A 19 10.56 -39.70 -42.14
N VAL A 20 11.63 -39.46 -42.90
CA VAL A 20 12.98 -39.18 -42.42
C VAL A 20 12.95 -38.02 -41.42
N MET A 21 13.43 -38.24 -40.19
CA MET A 21 13.69 -37.16 -39.25
C MET A 21 14.92 -36.39 -39.71
N GLU A 22 14.70 -35.19 -40.23
CA GLU A 22 15.75 -34.22 -40.44
C GLU A 22 16.32 -33.83 -39.06
N LYS A 23 17.60 -34.12 -38.87
CA LYS A 23 18.32 -33.87 -37.62
C LYS A 23 18.54 -32.36 -37.51
N LYS A 24 17.69 -31.67 -36.75
CA LYS A 24 17.89 -30.25 -36.45
C LYS A 24 19.09 -30.14 -35.52
N GLU A 25 20.18 -29.53 -36.01
CA GLU A 25 21.35 -29.18 -35.22
C GLU A 25 20.92 -28.36 -33.99
N GLU A 26 21.33 -28.82 -32.80
CA GLU A 26 21.40 -27.97 -31.61
C GLU A 26 22.55 -26.99 -31.83
N ASP A 27 22.20 -25.74 -32.15
CA ASP A 27 23.14 -24.62 -32.14
C ASP A 27 22.58 -23.49 -31.27
N GLY A 28 23.45 -22.97 -30.40
CA GLY A 28 23.30 -21.72 -29.69
C GLY A 28 22.28 -21.70 -28.56
N THR A 29 22.73 -21.36 -27.35
CA THR A 29 21.88 -20.71 -26.35
C THR A 29 21.03 -19.65 -27.03
N LEU A 30 19.70 -19.86 -27.12
CA LEU A 30 18.76 -18.86 -27.62
C LEU A 30 18.90 -17.61 -26.74
N GLU A 31 19.70 -16.65 -27.19
CA GLU A 31 19.78 -15.36 -26.53
C GLU A 31 18.37 -14.75 -26.56
N ARG A 32 17.86 -14.48 -25.37
CA ARG A 32 16.50 -13.95 -25.20
C ARG A 32 16.42 -12.63 -25.95
N GLY A 33 15.58 -12.56 -26.99
CA GLY A 33 15.40 -11.34 -27.79
C GLY A 33 15.18 -10.11 -26.91
N HIS A 34 15.86 -9.02 -27.25
CA HIS A 34 15.75 -7.74 -26.56
C HIS A 34 14.91 -6.77 -27.41
N TRP A 35 14.18 -5.87 -26.75
CA TRP A 35 13.43 -4.82 -27.45
C TRP A 35 14.40 -3.85 -28.11
N ASN A 36 14.17 -3.49 -29.37
CA ASN A 36 15.07 -2.61 -30.11
C ASN A 36 15.01 -1.16 -29.57
N ASN A 37 13.87 -0.75 -28.99
CA ASN A 37 13.70 0.56 -28.38
C ASN A 37 12.76 0.51 -27.17
N LYS A 38 13.02 1.33 -26.15
CA LYS A 38 12.14 1.54 -24.99
C LYS A 38 10.74 1.99 -25.43
N MET A 39 10.62 2.71 -26.53
CA MET A 39 9.33 3.14 -27.10
C MET A 39 8.50 1.95 -27.61
N GLU A 40 9.13 0.95 -28.24
CA GLU A 40 8.45 -0.27 -28.72
C GLU A 40 7.93 -1.10 -27.55
N PHE A 41 8.72 -1.21 -26.49
CA PHE A 41 8.30 -1.84 -25.25
C PHE A 41 7.09 -1.11 -24.63
N VAL A 42 7.18 0.22 -24.49
CA VAL A 42 6.08 1.03 -23.94
C VAL A 42 4.82 0.95 -24.80
N LEU A 43 4.94 0.99 -26.13
CA LEU A 43 3.81 0.87 -27.05
C LEU A 43 3.19 -0.53 -27.04
N SER A 44 4.01 -1.57 -26.87
CA SER A 44 3.52 -2.95 -26.76
C SER A 44 2.75 -3.15 -25.45
N VAL A 45 3.28 -2.64 -24.33
CA VAL A 45 2.59 -2.63 -23.02
C VAL A 45 1.33 -1.77 -23.08
N ALA A 46 1.38 -0.59 -23.71
CA ALA A 46 0.22 0.26 -23.89
C ALA A 46 -0.85 -0.41 -24.78
N GLY A 47 -0.45 -1.13 -25.83
CA GLY A 47 -1.34 -1.90 -26.69
C GLY A 47 -2.02 -3.07 -25.97
N GLU A 48 -1.33 -3.70 -25.03
CA GLU A 48 -1.90 -4.73 -24.15
C GLU A 48 -2.90 -4.12 -23.13
N ILE A 49 -2.58 -2.95 -22.56
CA ILE A 49 -3.45 -2.23 -21.63
C ILE A 49 -4.68 -1.65 -22.34
N ILE A 50 -4.52 -1.16 -23.57
CA ILE A 50 -5.59 -0.63 -24.43
C ILE A 50 -6.21 -1.78 -25.25
N GLY A 51 -6.68 -2.81 -24.57
CA GLY A 51 -7.47 -3.87 -25.21
C GLY A 51 -8.85 -3.35 -25.64
N LEU A 52 -9.39 -3.87 -26.75
CA LEU A 52 -10.76 -3.57 -27.23
C LEU A 52 -11.85 -3.76 -26.15
N GLY A 53 -11.59 -4.63 -25.16
CA GLY A 53 -12.44 -4.77 -23.97
C GLY A 53 -12.51 -3.50 -23.12
N ASN A 54 -11.40 -2.79 -22.92
CA ASN A 54 -11.38 -1.56 -22.11
C ASN A 54 -12.02 -0.35 -22.82
N VAL A 55 -12.14 -0.38 -24.15
CA VAL A 55 -12.76 0.72 -24.91
C VAL A 55 -14.29 0.61 -24.95
N TRP A 56 -14.85 -0.60 -25.08
CA TRP A 56 -16.30 -0.78 -25.25
C TRP A 56 -16.98 -1.47 -24.07
N ARG A 57 -16.34 -2.47 -23.47
CA ARG A 57 -16.92 -3.23 -22.36
C ARG A 57 -16.84 -2.43 -21.06
N PHE A 58 -15.78 -1.67 -20.82
CA PHE A 58 -15.66 -0.84 -19.63
C PHE A 58 -16.70 0.29 -19.58
N PRO A 59 -16.89 1.15 -20.61
CA PRO A 59 -17.96 2.17 -20.56
C PRO A 59 -19.36 1.56 -20.47
N TYR A 60 -19.59 0.43 -21.13
CA TYR A 60 -20.85 -0.30 -21.03
C TYR A 60 -21.11 -0.84 -19.62
N LEU A 61 -20.12 -1.46 -18.96
CA LEU A 61 -20.25 -1.91 -17.57
C LEU A 61 -20.37 -0.74 -16.61
N CYS A 62 -19.62 0.35 -16.80
CA CYS A 62 -19.77 1.57 -16.01
C CYS A 62 -21.21 2.07 -16.10
N TYR A 63 -21.72 2.29 -17.32
CA TYR A 63 -23.09 2.75 -17.54
C TYR A 63 -24.13 1.82 -16.90
N LYS A 64 -24.01 0.50 -17.13
CA LYS A 64 -24.96 -0.50 -16.60
C LYS A 64 -24.92 -0.62 -15.07
N ASN A 65 -23.75 -0.41 -14.46
CA ASN A 65 -23.54 -0.55 -13.01
C ASN A 65 -23.49 0.81 -12.28
N GLY A 66 -24.26 1.80 -12.75
CA GLY A 66 -24.44 3.08 -12.03
C GLY A 66 -23.55 4.24 -12.49
N GLY A 67 -23.01 4.18 -13.71
CA GLY A 67 -22.19 5.23 -14.32
C GLY A 67 -20.92 5.52 -13.53
N GLY A 68 -20.77 6.78 -13.08
CA GLY A 68 -19.64 7.22 -12.26
C GLY A 68 -19.49 6.46 -10.94
N ALA A 69 -20.56 5.81 -10.44
CA ALA A 69 -20.51 4.99 -9.23
C ALA A 69 -19.59 3.77 -9.37
N PHE A 70 -19.29 3.32 -10.60
CA PHE A 70 -18.34 2.23 -10.85
C PHE A 70 -16.89 2.58 -10.46
N PHE A 71 -16.53 3.87 -10.43
CA PHE A 71 -15.22 4.32 -9.96
C PHE A 71 -15.07 4.24 -8.43
N ILE A 72 -16.19 4.18 -7.68
CA ILE A 72 -16.16 4.14 -6.21
C ILE A 72 -15.47 2.85 -5.72
N PRO A 73 -15.85 1.63 -6.14
CA PRO A 73 -15.13 0.40 -5.78
C PRO A 73 -13.65 0.42 -6.16
N TYR A 74 -13.30 1.00 -7.31
CA TYR A 74 -11.90 1.11 -7.76
C TYR A 74 -11.07 1.97 -6.82
N LEU A 75 -11.56 3.17 -6.47
CA LEU A 75 -10.91 4.06 -5.51
C LEU A 75 -10.83 3.44 -4.11
N VAL A 76 -11.89 2.74 -3.68
CA VAL A 76 -11.89 2.00 -2.40
C VAL A 76 -10.77 0.95 -2.38
N ILE A 77 -10.60 0.17 -3.45
CA ILE A 77 -9.53 -0.85 -3.51
C ILE A 77 -8.15 -0.18 -3.43
N LEU A 78 -7.92 0.90 -4.19
CA LEU A 78 -6.65 1.62 -4.16
C LEU A 78 -6.32 2.16 -2.76
N LEU A 79 -7.31 2.76 -2.09
CA LEU A 79 -7.16 3.24 -0.71
C LEU A 79 -6.82 2.08 0.23
N ASN A 80 -7.52 0.95 0.15
CA ASN A 80 -7.25 -0.20 1.02
C ASN A 80 -5.84 -0.77 0.82
N VAL A 81 -5.37 -0.87 -0.43
CA VAL A 81 -3.99 -1.31 -0.73
C VAL A 81 -2.98 -0.36 -0.09
N TYR A 82 -3.19 0.95 -0.24
CA TYR A 82 -2.33 1.96 0.38
C TYR A 82 -2.31 1.85 1.91
N TYR A 83 -3.48 1.73 2.56
CA TYR A 83 -3.55 1.61 4.02
C TYR A 83 -2.85 0.35 4.57
N ILE A 84 -2.90 -0.77 3.83
CA ILE A 84 -2.17 -1.98 4.23
C ILE A 84 -0.65 -1.77 4.16
N ILE A 85 -0.14 -0.96 3.23
CA ILE A 85 1.30 -0.58 3.20
C ILE A 85 1.68 0.22 4.44
N VAL A 86 0.83 1.16 4.87
CA VAL A 86 1.06 1.94 6.10
C VAL A 86 1.07 1.02 7.34
N LEU A 87 0.18 0.02 7.39
CA LEU A 87 0.21 -1.00 8.45
C LEU A 87 1.51 -1.81 8.44
N ALA A 88 2.05 -2.12 7.26
CA ALA A 88 3.33 -2.81 7.15
C ALA A 88 4.48 -1.97 7.73
N TRP A 89 4.49 -0.65 7.50
CA TRP A 89 5.45 0.25 8.15
C TRP A 89 5.28 0.25 9.67
N ALA A 90 4.05 0.32 10.18
CA ALA A 90 3.80 0.28 11.61
C ALA A 90 4.30 -1.03 12.25
N LEU A 91 4.09 -2.17 11.60
CA LEU A 91 4.63 -3.47 12.05
C LEU A 91 6.16 -3.49 12.01
N PHE A 92 6.78 -2.91 10.98
CA PHE A 92 8.23 -2.80 10.89
C PHE A 92 8.81 -2.00 12.07
N TYR A 93 8.21 -0.85 12.40
CA TYR A 93 8.59 -0.04 13.56
C TYR A 93 8.33 -0.77 14.88
N LEU A 94 7.22 -1.50 14.98
CA LEU A 94 6.90 -2.30 16.16
C LEU A 94 7.99 -3.36 16.41
N PHE A 95 8.38 -4.14 15.41
CA PHE A 95 9.45 -5.13 15.57
C PHE A 95 10.81 -4.48 15.85
N SER A 96 11.09 -3.34 15.22
CA SER A 96 12.33 -2.58 15.45
C SER A 96 12.39 -1.97 16.86
N SER A 97 11.25 -1.81 17.54
CA SER A 97 11.16 -1.27 18.90
C SER A 97 11.52 -2.29 20.00
N PHE A 98 11.67 -3.58 19.65
CA PHE A 98 12.07 -4.63 20.61
C PHE A 98 13.59 -4.66 20.84
N THR A 99 14.13 -3.48 21.13
CA THR A 99 15.55 -3.21 21.40
C THR A 99 15.65 -2.29 22.61
N ILE A 100 16.77 -2.37 23.35
CA ILE A 100 16.99 -1.51 24.52
C ILE A 100 17.21 -0.06 24.05
N ASP A 101 18.13 0.11 23.11
CA ASP A 101 18.38 1.37 22.44
C ASP A 101 17.61 1.40 21.13
N LEU A 102 16.72 2.38 20.97
CA LEU A 102 15.89 2.49 19.78
C LEU A 102 16.79 2.82 18.56
N PRO A 103 16.59 2.16 17.40
CA PRO A 103 17.49 2.30 16.25
C PRO A 103 17.41 3.67 15.58
N TRP A 104 16.34 4.44 15.82
CA TRP A 104 16.20 5.84 15.40
C TRP A 104 16.58 6.85 16.50
N GLY A 105 17.08 6.38 17.64
CA GLY A 105 17.49 7.20 18.77
C GLY A 105 18.92 7.75 18.68
N GLY A 106 19.74 7.25 17.76
CA GLY A 106 21.13 7.69 17.59
C GLY A 106 21.67 7.48 16.18
N CYS A 107 22.84 8.08 15.91
CA CYS A 107 23.46 8.13 14.58
C CYS A 107 24.49 7.01 14.30
N TYR A 108 24.70 6.09 15.24
CA TYR A 108 25.78 5.10 15.17
C TYR A 108 25.34 3.78 14.50
N HIS A 109 24.85 3.85 13.26
CA HIS A 109 24.45 2.67 12.50
C HIS A 109 24.95 2.73 11.04
N GLU A 110 24.98 1.58 10.37
CA GLU A 110 25.51 1.43 9.00
C GLU A 110 24.72 2.22 7.93
N TRP A 111 23.47 2.59 8.22
CA TRP A 111 22.64 3.37 7.30
C TRP A 111 22.76 4.88 7.50
N ASN A 112 23.46 5.31 8.55
CA ASN A 112 23.60 6.72 8.86
C ASN A 112 24.71 7.37 8.02
N THR A 113 24.55 8.66 7.74
CA THR A 113 25.59 9.46 7.07
C THR A 113 26.38 10.30 8.05
N GLU A 114 27.49 10.87 7.58
CA GLU A 114 28.29 11.84 8.34
C GLU A 114 27.52 13.12 8.69
N HIS A 115 26.37 13.35 8.05
CA HIS A 115 25.49 14.51 8.32
C HIS A 115 24.51 14.28 9.47
N CYS A 116 24.42 13.05 9.99
CA CYS A 116 23.51 12.73 11.08
C CYS A 116 23.93 13.38 12.40
N MET A 117 23.01 14.11 13.04
CA MET A 117 23.27 14.76 14.33
C MET A 117 22.18 14.46 15.38
N GLU A 118 22.60 14.24 16.62
CA GLU A 118 21.72 14.05 17.78
C GLU A 118 21.43 15.40 18.46
N PHE A 119 20.39 16.10 18.02
CA PHE A 119 20.02 17.46 18.46
C PHE A 119 19.84 17.64 19.98
N GLN A 120 19.59 16.56 20.73
CA GLN A 120 19.28 16.62 22.16
C GLN A 120 20.46 16.35 23.08
N LYS A 121 21.56 15.75 22.59
CA LYS A 121 22.72 15.37 23.43
C LYS A 121 23.87 16.38 23.41
N THR A 122 23.85 17.34 22.49
CA THR A 122 24.91 18.36 22.42
C THR A 122 24.68 19.42 23.48
N ASN A 123 25.27 19.23 24.66
CA ASN A 123 25.53 20.34 25.59
C ASN A 123 26.24 21.44 24.80
N GLY A 124 25.62 22.62 24.72
CA GLY A 124 25.98 23.67 23.76
C GLY A 124 27.48 23.98 23.73
N SER A 125 28.15 23.60 22.64
CA SER A 125 29.48 24.13 22.28
C SER A 125 29.90 23.82 20.83
N LEU A 126 28.97 23.72 19.87
CA LEU A 126 29.32 23.66 18.45
C LEU A 126 28.69 24.84 17.74
N ASN A 127 29.49 25.89 17.54
CA ASN A 127 29.20 27.12 16.77
C ASN A 127 29.05 26.85 15.26
N GLY A 128 28.54 25.68 14.89
CA GLY A 128 28.36 25.27 13.51
C GLY A 128 27.21 24.28 13.43
N THR A 129 25.98 24.77 13.43
CA THR A 129 24.90 24.04 12.77
C THR A 129 25.29 23.97 11.30
N SER A 130 25.77 22.81 10.84
CA SER A 130 25.90 22.62 9.41
C SER A 130 24.50 22.77 8.81
N GLU A 131 24.36 23.58 7.76
CA GLU A 131 23.06 23.85 7.12
C GLU A 131 22.41 22.55 6.57
N ASN A 132 23.18 21.47 6.45
CA ASN A 132 22.77 20.18 5.90
C ASN A 132 22.66 19.05 6.96
N ALA A 133 22.47 19.39 8.24
CA ALA A 133 22.31 18.40 9.30
C ALA A 133 21.01 17.60 9.19
N THR A 134 21.08 16.28 9.29
CA THR A 134 19.92 15.36 9.28
C THR A 134 19.70 14.74 10.66
N SER A 135 18.44 14.46 11.02
CA SER A 135 18.14 13.76 12.27
C SER A 135 18.24 12.23 12.10
N PRO A 136 18.61 11.47 13.14
CA PRO A 136 18.66 10.01 13.08
C PRO A 136 17.31 9.38 12.73
N VAL A 137 16.19 10.05 13.06
CA VAL A 137 14.83 9.61 12.73
C VAL A 137 14.56 9.68 11.22
N ILE A 138 14.96 10.79 10.58
CA ILE A 138 14.80 10.97 9.13
C ILE A 138 15.66 9.95 8.38
N GLU A 139 16.92 9.79 8.77
CA GLU A 139 17.81 8.83 8.11
C GLU A 139 17.36 7.38 8.30
N PHE A 140 16.86 7.04 9.48
CA PHE A 140 16.26 5.72 9.70
C PHE A 140 15.08 5.50 8.74
N TRP A 141 14.17 6.45 8.60
CA TRP A 141 13.04 6.34 7.68
C TRP A 141 13.48 6.22 6.22
N GLU A 142 14.28 7.16 5.74
CA GLU A 142 14.63 7.27 4.31
C GLU A 142 15.64 6.20 3.87
N ARG A 143 16.65 5.90 4.69
CA ARG A 143 17.77 5.02 4.33
C ARG A 143 17.64 3.62 4.89
N ARG A 144 16.98 3.40 6.03
CA ARG A 144 16.81 2.05 6.60
C ARG A 144 15.45 1.45 6.29
N VAL A 145 14.35 2.17 6.49
CA VAL A 145 12.99 1.63 6.26
C VAL A 145 12.71 1.60 4.76
N LEU A 146 12.69 2.78 4.11
CA LEU A 146 12.30 2.91 2.71
C LEU A 146 13.43 2.54 1.74
N LYS A 147 14.69 2.92 2.04
CA LYS A 147 15.77 2.96 1.05
C LYS A 147 15.33 3.70 -0.21
N ILE A 148 14.99 4.97 -0.02
CA ILE A 148 14.53 5.82 -1.12
C ILE A 148 15.60 5.86 -2.23
N SER A 149 15.16 5.66 -3.45
CA SER A 149 16.01 5.71 -4.65
C SER A 149 16.07 7.13 -5.20
N ASP A 150 17.00 7.35 -6.14
CA ASP A 150 17.24 8.67 -6.74
C ASP A 150 16.03 9.22 -7.54
N GLY A 151 15.02 8.40 -7.83
CA GLY A 151 13.78 8.84 -8.46
C GLY A 151 12.79 7.71 -8.73
N ILE A 152 11.54 8.11 -9.04
CA ILE A 152 10.40 7.20 -9.27
C ILE A 152 10.66 6.20 -10.42
N GLN A 153 11.54 6.56 -11.37
CA GLN A 153 11.90 5.70 -12.51
C GLN A 153 12.80 4.51 -12.11
N HIS A 154 13.46 4.60 -10.95
CA HIS A 154 14.36 3.59 -10.44
C HIS A 154 13.78 3.01 -9.16
N LEU A 155 13.04 1.91 -9.25
CA LEU A 155 12.34 1.32 -8.11
C LEU A 155 13.26 0.63 -7.09
N GLY A 156 14.55 0.46 -7.42
CA GLY A 156 15.52 -0.20 -6.56
C GLY A 156 15.25 -1.70 -6.36
N ALA A 157 15.81 -2.27 -5.30
CA ALA A 157 15.64 -3.68 -4.96
C ALA A 157 14.50 -3.90 -3.94
N LEU A 158 13.87 -5.08 -3.97
CA LEU A 158 12.82 -5.43 -3.05
C LEU A 158 13.35 -5.49 -1.60
N ARG A 159 12.69 -4.75 -0.70
CA ARG A 159 12.99 -4.76 0.74
C ARG A 159 12.29 -5.96 1.40
N TRP A 160 12.99 -7.08 1.51
CA TRP A 160 12.44 -8.34 2.01
C TRP A 160 11.80 -8.25 3.40
N GLU A 161 12.43 -7.52 4.34
CA GLU A 161 11.87 -7.33 5.69
C GLU A 161 10.51 -6.60 5.65
N LEU A 162 10.39 -5.59 4.79
CA LEU A 162 9.15 -4.86 4.60
C LEU A 162 8.10 -5.72 3.87
N ALA A 163 8.52 -6.53 2.90
CA ALA A 163 7.66 -7.49 2.22
C ALA A 163 7.10 -8.55 3.18
N LEU A 164 7.91 -9.01 4.15
CA LEU A 164 7.46 -9.91 5.22
C LEU A 164 6.49 -9.22 6.18
N CYS A 165 6.75 -7.96 6.56
CA CYS A 165 5.81 -7.17 7.37
C CYS A 165 4.48 -6.95 6.63
N LEU A 166 4.53 -6.74 5.32
CA LEU A 166 3.35 -6.62 4.46
C LEU A 166 2.56 -7.93 4.42
N LEU A 167 3.24 -9.06 4.19
CA LEU A 167 2.59 -10.38 4.23
C LEU A 167 1.93 -10.63 5.58
N LEU A 168 2.62 -10.31 6.68
CA LEU A 168 2.07 -10.43 8.03
C LEU A 168 0.83 -9.55 8.23
N ALA A 169 0.86 -8.29 7.78
CA ALA A 169 -0.30 -7.40 7.82
C ALA A 169 -1.52 -8.01 7.10
N TRP A 170 -1.31 -8.56 5.90
CA TRP A 170 -2.37 -9.26 5.15
C TRP A 170 -2.93 -10.47 5.90
N VAL A 171 -2.06 -11.30 6.49
CA VAL A 171 -2.47 -12.47 7.27
C VAL A 171 -3.29 -12.06 8.51
N ILE A 172 -2.85 -11.03 9.24
CA ILE A 172 -3.59 -10.48 10.39
C ILE A 172 -4.96 -9.96 9.95
N CYS A 173 -5.01 -9.12 8.92
CA CYS A 173 -6.27 -8.57 8.39
C CYS A 173 -7.22 -9.69 7.92
N TYR A 174 -6.70 -10.73 7.26
CA TYR A 174 -7.48 -11.89 6.86
C TYR A 174 -8.15 -12.55 8.06
N PHE A 175 -7.40 -12.91 9.11
CA PHE A 175 -7.97 -13.55 10.30
C PHE A 175 -8.94 -12.66 11.07
N CYS A 176 -8.74 -11.34 11.06
CA CYS A 176 -9.70 -10.40 11.65
C CYS A 176 -11.07 -10.46 10.96
N ILE A 177 -11.11 -10.72 9.65
CA ILE A 177 -12.32 -10.62 8.82
C ILE A 177 -12.88 -11.99 8.39
N TRP A 178 -12.12 -13.09 8.48
CA TRP A 178 -12.44 -14.38 7.85
C TRP A 178 -13.83 -14.98 8.13
N LYS A 179 -14.46 -14.69 9.28
CA LYS A 179 -15.82 -15.15 9.64
C LYS A 179 -16.85 -14.01 9.58
N GLY A 180 -16.54 -12.98 8.79
CA GLY A 180 -17.32 -11.76 8.65
C GLY A 180 -17.49 -10.99 9.96
N VAL A 181 -18.64 -10.33 10.08
CA VAL A 181 -18.98 -9.43 11.19
C VAL A 181 -18.91 -10.08 12.58
N LYS A 182 -19.03 -11.41 12.69
CA LYS A 182 -18.90 -12.14 13.96
C LYS A 182 -17.46 -12.17 14.49
N SER A 183 -16.47 -12.27 13.60
CA SER A 183 -15.05 -12.20 13.97
C SER A 183 -14.62 -10.75 14.15
N THR A 184 -14.96 -9.90 13.17
CA THR A 184 -14.65 -8.47 13.20
C THR A 184 -15.19 -7.82 14.46
N GLY A 185 -16.43 -8.10 14.86
CA GLY A 185 -17.02 -7.54 16.08
C GLY A 185 -16.23 -7.88 17.35
N LYS A 186 -15.64 -9.07 17.44
CA LYS A 186 -14.80 -9.46 18.59
C LYS A 186 -13.47 -8.72 18.60
N VAL A 187 -12.81 -8.62 17.45
CA VAL A 187 -11.53 -7.93 17.29
C VAL A 187 -11.68 -6.43 17.56
N VAL A 188 -12.78 -5.83 17.09
CA VAL A 188 -13.08 -4.40 17.24
C VAL A 188 -13.14 -3.96 18.70
N TYR A 189 -13.59 -4.81 19.63
CA TYR A 189 -13.55 -4.46 21.06
C TYR A 189 -12.14 -4.09 21.53
N PHE A 190 -11.11 -4.79 21.06
CA PHE A 190 -9.74 -4.43 21.38
C PHE A 190 -9.24 -3.28 20.50
N THR A 191 -9.36 -3.39 19.18
CA THR A 191 -8.75 -2.43 18.25
C THR A 191 -9.38 -1.03 18.31
N ALA A 192 -10.62 -0.90 18.77
CA ALA A 192 -11.26 0.39 18.97
C ALA A 192 -10.98 0.99 20.36
N THR A 193 -10.86 0.17 21.41
CA THR A 193 -10.68 0.67 22.79
C THR A 193 -9.22 0.93 23.15
N PHE A 194 -8.30 0.08 22.69
CA PHE A 194 -6.87 0.19 22.98
C PHE A 194 -6.26 1.54 22.57
N PRO A 195 -6.57 2.10 21.37
CA PRO A 195 -6.08 3.43 21.01
C PRO A 195 -6.51 4.53 21.98
N TYR A 196 -7.74 4.51 22.50
CA TYR A 196 -8.16 5.51 23.50
C TYR A 196 -7.37 5.40 24.80
N LEU A 197 -7.11 4.17 25.26
CA LEU A 197 -6.26 3.96 26.43
C LEU A 197 -4.84 4.49 26.19
N MET A 198 -4.26 4.18 25.03
CA MET A 198 -2.94 4.71 24.64
C MET A 198 -2.93 6.23 24.54
N LEU A 199 -3.95 6.85 23.95
CA LEU A 199 -4.07 8.30 23.87
C LEU A 199 -4.14 8.95 25.25
N VAL A 200 -4.86 8.35 26.21
CA VAL A 200 -4.90 8.85 27.60
C VAL A 200 -3.52 8.75 28.26
N VAL A 201 -2.81 7.63 28.10
CA VAL A 201 -1.45 7.47 28.64
C VAL A 201 -0.49 8.48 28.00
N LEU A 202 -0.53 8.63 26.67
CA LEU A 202 0.28 9.60 25.94
C LEU A 202 -0.07 11.04 26.29
N LEU A 203 -1.34 11.34 26.57
CA LEU A 203 -1.77 12.67 27.04
C LEU A 203 -1.16 12.97 28.41
N ILE A 204 -1.31 12.07 29.39
CA ILE A 204 -0.73 12.24 30.73
C ILE A 204 0.80 12.38 30.64
N ARG A 205 1.45 11.55 29.82
CA ARG A 205 2.89 11.65 29.62
C ARG A 205 3.29 12.94 28.91
N GLY A 206 2.53 13.36 27.90
CA GLY A 206 2.77 14.56 27.12
C GLY A 206 2.69 15.83 27.95
N VAL A 207 1.66 15.98 28.79
CA VAL A 207 1.49 17.17 29.64
C VAL A 207 2.48 17.23 30.82
N THR A 208 3.10 16.10 31.18
CA THR A 208 4.12 16.05 32.24
C THR A 208 5.55 16.34 31.74
N LEU A 209 5.75 16.44 30.42
CA LEU A 209 7.05 16.77 29.84
C LEU A 209 7.34 18.28 29.97
N PRO A 210 8.61 18.67 30.19
CA PRO A 210 9.01 20.07 30.20
C PRO A 210 8.74 20.71 28.83
N GLY A 211 8.19 21.92 28.81
CA GLY A 211 7.86 22.64 27.58
C GLY A 211 6.50 22.29 26.96
N ALA A 212 5.71 21.37 27.54
CA ALA A 212 4.40 21.00 27.01
C ALA A 212 3.43 22.19 26.84
N ALA A 213 3.48 23.17 27.75
CA ALA A 213 2.63 24.36 27.70
C ALA A 213 2.82 25.19 26.41
N GLN A 214 4.04 25.24 25.86
CA GLN A 214 4.34 25.99 24.63
C GLN A 214 3.68 25.34 23.41
N GLY A 215 3.72 24.00 23.32
CA GLY A 215 3.03 23.25 22.26
C GLY A 215 1.51 23.40 22.34
N ILE A 216 0.93 23.37 23.55
CA ILE A 216 -0.51 23.58 23.77
C ILE A 216 -0.92 24.99 23.35
N GLN A 217 -0.14 26.01 23.73
CA GLN A 217 -0.39 27.39 23.33
C GLN A 217 -0.35 27.54 21.80
N PHE A 218 0.65 26.96 21.13
CA PHE A 218 0.74 26.99 19.67
C PHE A 218 -0.45 26.32 18.98
N TYR A 219 -0.94 25.19 19.51
CA TYR A 219 -2.09 24.48 18.94
C TYR A 219 -3.42 25.24 19.12
N LEU A 220 -3.63 25.89 20.26
CA LEU A 220 -4.91 26.53 20.59
C LEU A 220 -4.98 28.01 20.21
N TYR A 221 -3.86 28.69 20.00
CA TYR A 221 -3.86 30.13 19.71
C TYR A 221 -4.45 30.40 18.31
N PRO A 222 -5.58 31.11 18.20
CA PRO A 222 -6.28 31.25 16.94
C PRO A 222 -5.63 32.29 16.03
N ASN A 223 -5.36 31.93 14.78
CA ASN A 223 -4.98 32.87 13.74
C ASN A 223 -6.17 33.14 12.80
N LEU A 224 -6.94 34.19 13.10
CA LEU A 224 -8.19 34.51 12.43
C LEU A 224 -8.03 34.90 10.95
N THR A 225 -6.87 35.38 10.53
CA THR A 225 -6.65 35.75 9.12
C THR A 225 -6.72 34.54 8.18
N ARG A 226 -6.46 33.33 8.69
CA ARG A 226 -6.54 32.09 7.90
C ARG A 226 -7.96 31.70 7.52
N LEU A 227 -8.99 32.19 8.22
CA LEU A 227 -10.39 31.84 7.90
C LEU A 227 -10.89 32.44 6.58
N TRP A 228 -10.20 33.46 6.07
CA TRP A 228 -10.47 34.06 4.75
C TRP A 228 -9.93 33.22 3.59
N ASP A 229 -9.04 32.27 3.86
CA ASP A 229 -8.47 31.41 2.84
C ASP A 229 -9.46 30.27 2.50
N PRO A 230 -9.94 30.18 1.23
CA PRO A 230 -10.84 29.11 0.83
C PRO A 230 -10.21 27.71 0.99
N GLN A 231 -8.89 27.59 0.95
CA GLN A 231 -8.21 26.31 1.13
C GLN A 231 -8.52 25.70 2.51
N VAL A 232 -8.60 26.51 3.56
CA VAL A 232 -8.92 26.05 4.93
C VAL A 232 -10.28 25.37 4.97
N TRP A 233 -11.27 25.88 4.23
CA TRP A 233 -12.60 25.30 4.16
C TRP A 233 -12.65 24.04 3.30
N MET A 234 -11.89 24.00 2.20
CA MET A 234 -11.76 22.79 1.38
C MET A 234 -11.10 21.64 2.15
N ASP A 235 -10.04 21.94 2.89
CA ASP A 235 -9.34 20.95 3.73
C ASP A 235 -10.24 20.48 4.88
N ALA A 236 -10.96 21.40 5.55
CA ALA A 236 -11.90 21.06 6.60
C ALA A 236 -13.06 20.18 6.10
N GLY A 237 -13.64 20.51 4.95
CA GLY A 237 -14.67 19.69 4.31
C GLY A 237 -14.15 18.30 3.99
N THR A 238 -13.00 18.22 3.32
CA THR A 238 -12.34 16.96 2.96
C THR A 238 -12.08 16.09 4.20
N GLN A 239 -11.62 16.69 5.29
CA GLN A 239 -11.40 16.01 6.57
C GLN A 239 -12.69 15.37 7.12
N ILE A 240 -13.85 16.03 7.03
CA ILE A 240 -15.13 15.49 7.48
C ILE A 240 -15.50 14.25 6.65
N PHE A 241 -15.41 14.32 5.32
CA PHE A 241 -15.72 13.19 4.44
C PHE A 241 -14.84 11.96 4.74
N PHE A 242 -13.53 12.16 4.90
CA PHE A 242 -12.61 11.08 5.25
C PHE A 242 -12.81 10.55 6.67
N SER A 243 -13.06 11.41 7.65
CA SER A 243 -13.22 11.00 9.06
C SER A 243 -14.46 10.14 9.28
N PHE A 244 -15.57 10.49 8.63
CA PHE A 244 -16.82 9.72 8.72
C PHE A 244 -16.93 8.60 7.67
N ALA A 245 -15.92 8.44 6.81
CA ALA A 245 -15.91 7.45 5.74
C ALA A 245 -17.16 7.53 4.83
N ILE A 246 -17.63 8.77 4.56
CA ILE A 246 -18.83 9.02 3.74
C ILE A 246 -18.54 8.58 2.29
N CYS A 247 -19.54 8.02 1.60
CA CYS A 247 -19.44 7.51 0.23
C CYS A 247 -18.58 6.26 0.00
N LEU A 248 -17.97 5.67 1.04
CA LEU A 248 -17.19 4.41 0.91
C LEU A 248 -18.06 3.14 0.94
N GLY A 249 -19.33 3.24 1.35
CA GLY A 249 -20.27 2.12 1.45
C GLY A 249 -20.12 1.24 2.70
N CYS A 250 -19.07 1.44 3.51
CA CYS A 250 -18.83 0.68 4.74
C CYS A 250 -19.98 0.79 5.75
N LEU A 251 -20.47 2.01 6.01
CA LEU A 251 -21.59 2.24 6.95
C LEU A 251 -22.90 1.62 6.45
N THR A 252 -23.16 1.66 5.15
CA THR A 252 -24.33 1.00 4.54
C THR A 252 -24.25 -0.51 4.70
N ALA A 253 -23.07 -1.10 4.43
CA ALA A 253 -22.85 -2.53 4.62
C ALA A 253 -23.01 -2.96 6.08
N LEU A 254 -22.42 -2.22 7.03
CA LEU A 254 -22.58 -2.48 8.46
C LEU A 254 -24.03 -2.31 8.93
N GLY A 255 -24.71 -1.26 8.46
CA GLY A 255 -26.12 -1.00 8.76
C GLY A 255 -27.05 -2.11 8.26
N SER A 256 -26.70 -2.80 7.16
CA SER A 256 -27.49 -3.93 6.64
C SER A 256 -27.58 -5.13 7.58
N TYR A 257 -26.67 -5.24 8.56
CA TYR A 257 -26.70 -6.28 9.59
C TYR A 257 -27.57 -5.92 10.81
N ASN A 258 -28.11 -4.70 10.88
CA ASN A 258 -29.00 -4.30 11.97
C ASN A 258 -30.40 -4.92 11.83
N LYS A 259 -31.11 -5.00 12.96
CA LYS A 259 -32.52 -5.39 12.98
C LYS A 259 -33.35 -4.34 12.23
N TYR A 260 -34.44 -4.77 11.59
CA TYR A 260 -35.35 -3.89 10.86
C TYR A 260 -35.93 -2.78 11.75
N HIS A 261 -36.31 -3.09 12.98
CA HIS A 261 -36.83 -2.13 13.97
C HIS A 261 -35.72 -1.54 14.85
N ASN A 262 -34.54 -1.24 14.29
CA ASN A 262 -33.47 -0.55 14.99
C ASN A 262 -33.62 0.97 14.83
N ASN A 263 -33.54 1.74 15.92
CA ASN A 263 -33.50 3.19 15.83
C ASN A 263 -32.12 3.62 15.32
N CYS A 264 -32.03 4.01 14.04
CA CYS A 264 -30.78 4.43 13.39
C CYS A 264 -30.45 5.92 13.56
N TYR A 265 -31.36 6.71 14.12
CA TYR A 265 -31.13 8.14 14.36
C TYR A 265 -30.40 8.41 15.68
N ARG A 266 -30.58 7.53 16.66
CA ARG A 266 -29.92 7.58 17.97
C ARG A 266 -28.54 6.93 17.91
#